data_AF-A0A2N1PF56-F1
#
_entry.id   AF-A0A2N1PF56-F1
#
_cell.length_a   1.000
_cell.length_b   1.000
_cell.length_c   1.000
_cell.angle_alpha   90.00
_cell.angle_beta   90.00
_cell.angle_gamma   90.00
#
_symmetry.space_group_name_H-M   'P 1'
#
loop_
_entity.id
_entity.type
_entity.pdbx_description
1 polymer ?
#
loop_
_entity_poly.entity_id
_entity_poly.type
_entity_poly.pdbx_seq_one_letter_code
_entity_poly.pdbx_strand_id
1 'polypeptide(L)'
;HNFDGPNLSHTNPLYHKHNVVSINEKAGIEPVVVDPLLYDMIEAGLALYSETNGYFNPAMGKVIDIWKDLILSDYINQEIPTQLFLDTVALIEAYEGNLNPSSIILNEAEQSVYISDPDLKLDLGAYAKGYATEIVKDYLIEQQVEHYIVNTGNSTIALGTHPDDGEIDRPLKIQILDPLNLYQNGTAGFVYVRNKSVSTSGNNIQFVTYQGKRYHHIISPFDLVPKDYYHSITLIGEDAGILDALSTALYNMPLADAKALLDHFDVEGLFYMQDGTIETYNMTSKFEQGDLIVTETDFSTLYFILGAVIILGGGTVILLSLLEKKKPKVEDVHVEKEEG
;
A
#
# COMPACT_ATOMS: atom_id res chain seq x y z
N HIS A 1 -0.66 -11.23 4.74
CA HIS A 1 -1.24 -12.15 3.73
C HIS A 1 -0.37 -13.41 3.65
N ASN A 2 -0.98 -14.59 3.80
CA ASN A 2 -0.41 -15.94 3.70
C ASN A 2 1.03 -16.16 4.22
N PHE A 3 1.11 -16.68 5.45
CA PHE A 3 2.28 -17.43 5.93
C PHE A 3 2.24 -18.92 5.51
N ASP A 4 1.34 -19.31 4.60
CA ASP A 4 1.21 -20.68 4.09
C ASP A 4 2.31 -21.07 3.08
N GLY A 5 3.55 -20.68 3.37
CA GLY A 5 4.67 -21.52 3.00
C GLY A 5 4.78 -22.63 4.05
N PRO A 6 4.55 -23.91 3.73
CA PRO A 6 4.87 -24.98 4.67
C PRO A 6 6.37 -24.88 4.96
N ASN A 7 6.72 -24.66 6.24
CA ASN A 7 8.08 -24.42 6.77
C ASN A 7 8.51 -22.95 6.90
N LEU A 8 7.86 -22.18 7.79
CA LEU A 8 8.69 -21.33 8.64
C LEU A 8 9.59 -22.26 9.44
N SER A 9 10.91 -22.19 9.20
CA SER A 9 11.89 -22.93 10.00
C SER A 9 11.65 -22.67 11.50
N HIS A 10 11.83 -23.67 12.35
CA HIS A 10 11.83 -23.49 13.82
C HIS A 10 12.88 -22.46 14.29
N THR A 11 13.83 -22.08 13.42
CA THR A 11 14.81 -21.02 13.66
C THR A 11 14.33 -19.62 13.26
N ASN A 12 13.15 -19.49 12.64
CA ASN A 12 12.58 -18.19 12.33
C ASN A 12 12.06 -17.55 13.63
N PRO A 13 12.51 -16.34 14.00
CA PRO A 13 12.07 -15.68 15.23
C PRO A 13 10.55 -15.41 15.28
N LEU A 14 9.86 -15.47 14.14
CA LEU A 14 8.41 -15.33 14.03
C LEU A 14 7.65 -16.67 14.15
N TYR A 15 8.34 -17.81 14.18
CA TYR A 15 7.72 -19.15 14.22
C TYR A 15 6.75 -19.33 15.41
N HIS A 16 7.02 -18.65 16.53
CA HIS A 16 6.20 -18.72 17.74
C HIS A 16 5.21 -17.55 17.90
N LYS A 17 5.15 -16.62 16.93
CA LYS A 17 4.21 -15.50 16.99
C LYS A 17 2.93 -15.85 16.26
N HIS A 18 1.79 -15.77 16.97
CA HIS A 18 0.49 -15.82 16.33
C HIS A 18 0.33 -14.66 15.36
N ASN A 19 -0.31 -14.92 14.23
CA ASN A 19 -0.53 -13.95 13.16
C ASN A 19 -1.97 -14.05 12.63
N VAL A 20 -2.30 -13.27 11.60
CA VAL A 20 -3.65 -13.27 10.99
C VAL A 20 -4.12 -14.67 10.57
N VAL A 21 -3.23 -15.56 10.11
CA VAL A 21 -3.57 -16.95 9.78
C VAL A 21 -4.00 -17.70 11.04
N SER A 22 -3.23 -17.61 12.12
CA SER A 22 -3.56 -18.24 13.40
C SER A 22 -4.92 -17.78 13.95
N ILE A 23 -5.24 -16.49 13.80
CA ILE A 23 -6.55 -15.92 14.19
C ILE A 23 -7.67 -16.55 13.33
N ASN A 24 -7.48 -16.59 12.01
CA ASN A 24 -8.46 -17.13 11.07
C ASN A 24 -8.71 -18.64 11.26
N GLU A 25 -7.66 -19.43 11.55
CA GLU A 25 -7.79 -20.87 11.85
C GLU A 25 -8.57 -21.16 13.14
N LYS A 26 -8.71 -20.17 14.02
CA LYS A 26 -9.42 -20.26 15.30
C LYS A 26 -10.77 -19.54 15.30
N ALA A 27 -11.23 -19.04 14.14
CA ALA A 27 -12.53 -18.44 14.00
C ALA A 27 -13.65 -19.42 14.43
N GLY A 28 -14.55 -18.94 15.29
CA GLY A 28 -15.62 -19.73 15.92
C GLY A 28 -15.15 -20.73 16.99
N ILE A 29 -13.84 -20.83 17.27
CA ILE A 29 -13.26 -21.84 18.17
C ILE A 29 -12.84 -21.21 19.50
N GLU A 30 -11.83 -20.33 19.49
CA GLU A 30 -11.25 -19.75 20.71
C GLU A 30 -10.51 -18.43 20.43
N PRO A 31 -10.37 -17.53 21.42
CA PRO A 31 -9.54 -16.33 21.29
C PRO A 31 -8.05 -16.69 21.10
N VAL A 32 -7.35 -15.85 20.35
CA VAL A 32 -5.91 -15.99 20.08
C VAL A 32 -5.18 -14.78 20.66
N VAL A 33 -4.26 -15.03 21.60
CA VAL A 33 -3.35 -13.98 22.12
C VAL A 33 -2.36 -13.60 21.02
N VAL A 34 -2.20 -12.30 20.75
CA VAL A 34 -1.36 -11.77 19.67
C VAL A 34 -0.32 -10.81 20.21
N ASP A 35 0.64 -10.46 19.36
CA ASP A 35 1.60 -9.39 19.64
C ASP A 35 0.87 -8.03 19.67
N PRO A 36 1.24 -7.09 20.56
CA PRO A 36 0.60 -5.78 20.65
C PRO A 36 0.55 -5.04 19.31
N LEU A 37 1.60 -5.15 18.50
CA LEU A 37 1.63 -4.50 17.18
C LEU A 37 0.54 -5.02 16.24
N LEU A 38 0.22 -6.31 16.32
CA LEU A 38 -0.85 -6.92 15.53
C LEU A 38 -2.22 -6.56 16.12
N TYR A 39 -2.34 -6.49 17.44
CA TYR A 39 -3.56 -6.03 18.12
C TYR A 39 -3.91 -4.61 17.67
N ASP A 40 -2.96 -3.67 17.79
CA ASP A 40 -3.12 -2.26 17.43
C ASP A 40 -3.47 -2.09 15.95
N MET A 41 -2.84 -2.87 15.06
CA MET A 41 -3.17 -2.86 13.63
C MET A 41 -4.61 -3.31 13.36
N ILE A 42 -5.09 -4.35 14.07
CA ILE A 42 -6.47 -4.82 13.89
C ILE A 42 -7.46 -3.79 14.45
N GLU A 43 -7.17 -3.22 15.63
CA GLU A 43 -8.00 -2.17 16.24
C GLU A 43 -8.14 -0.96 15.31
N ALA A 44 -7.03 -0.44 14.78
CA ALA A 44 -7.03 0.65 13.83
C ALA A 44 -7.78 0.29 12.53
N GLY A 45 -7.63 -0.95 12.03
CA GLY A 45 -8.39 -1.44 10.88
C GLY A 45 -9.90 -1.48 11.11
N LEU A 46 -10.35 -1.84 12.32
CA LEU A 46 -11.77 -1.81 12.69
C LEU A 46 -12.30 -0.37 12.82
N ALA A 47 -11.49 0.57 13.30
CA ALA A 47 -11.84 1.98 13.30
C ALA A 47 -12.02 2.52 11.87
N LEU A 48 -11.07 2.21 10.97
CA LEU A 48 -11.13 2.58 9.55
C LEU A 48 -12.38 2.05 8.84
N TYR A 49 -12.92 0.90 9.24
CA TYR A 49 -14.20 0.43 8.71
C TYR A 49 -15.32 1.44 8.97
N SER A 50 -15.39 1.99 10.18
CA SER A 50 -16.42 2.96 10.53
C SER A 50 -16.17 4.32 9.84
N GLU A 51 -14.93 4.78 9.83
CA GLU A 51 -14.54 6.08 9.27
C GLU A 51 -14.70 6.14 7.74
N THR A 52 -14.55 5.00 7.06
CA THR A 52 -14.74 4.90 5.61
C THR A 52 -16.16 4.47 5.22
N ASN A 53 -17.12 4.48 6.14
CA ASN A 53 -18.49 3.99 5.92
C ASN A 53 -18.55 2.55 5.37
N GLY A 54 -17.59 1.70 5.75
CA GLY A 54 -17.49 0.30 5.36
C GLY A 54 -16.75 0.04 4.05
N TYR A 55 -16.27 1.07 3.35
CA TYR A 55 -15.52 0.90 2.10
C TYR A 55 -14.12 0.30 2.29
N PHE A 56 -13.50 0.51 3.45
CA PHE A 56 -12.45 -0.37 3.96
C PHE A 56 -13.11 -1.41 4.86
N ASN A 57 -12.96 -2.71 4.57
CA ASN A 57 -13.56 -3.75 5.40
C ASN A 57 -12.57 -4.90 5.66
N PRO A 58 -12.08 -5.05 6.91
CA PRO A 58 -11.13 -6.11 7.26
C PRO A 58 -11.76 -7.50 7.31
N ALA A 59 -13.09 -7.62 7.19
CA ALA A 59 -13.81 -8.89 7.19
C ALA A 59 -13.94 -9.54 5.79
N MET A 60 -13.31 -8.95 4.76
CA MET A 60 -13.46 -9.35 3.36
C MET A 60 -12.65 -10.59 2.94
N GLY A 61 -11.92 -11.23 3.85
CA GLY A 61 -10.84 -12.17 3.49
C GLY A 61 -11.26 -13.31 2.59
N LYS A 62 -12.42 -13.95 2.83
CA LYS A 62 -12.89 -15.05 1.99
C LYS A 62 -13.24 -14.61 0.57
N VAL A 63 -13.91 -13.47 0.42
CA VAL A 63 -14.25 -12.90 -0.90
C VAL A 63 -12.97 -12.51 -1.65
N ILE A 64 -12.01 -11.91 -0.94
CA ILE A 64 -10.70 -11.55 -1.49
C ILE A 64 -9.95 -12.79 -1.98
N ASP A 65 -9.94 -13.89 -1.21
CA ASP A 65 -9.29 -15.14 -1.62
C ASP A 65 -9.90 -15.72 -2.90
N ILE A 66 -11.23 -15.78 -2.99
CA ILE A 66 -11.93 -16.30 -4.18
C ILE A 66 -11.55 -15.51 -5.44
N TRP A 67 -11.54 -14.17 -5.34
CA TRP A 67 -11.08 -13.33 -6.44
C TRP A 67 -9.60 -13.53 -6.76
N LYS A 68 -8.74 -13.63 -5.73
CA LYS A 68 -7.30 -13.85 -5.93
C LYS A 68 -7.02 -15.19 -6.60
N ASP A 69 -7.72 -16.26 -6.22
CA ASP A 69 -7.58 -17.58 -6.83
C ASP A 69 -7.93 -17.54 -8.32
N LEU A 70 -8.99 -16.81 -8.69
CA LEU A 70 -9.33 -16.59 -10.09
C LEU A 70 -8.27 -15.74 -10.81
N ILE A 71 -7.86 -14.62 -10.22
CA ILE A 71 -6.95 -13.63 -10.83
C ILE A 71 -5.54 -14.22 -11.04
N LEU A 72 -5.06 -15.02 -10.09
CA LEU A 72 -3.73 -15.62 -10.08
C LEU A 72 -3.71 -17.02 -10.72
N SER A 73 -4.81 -17.43 -11.35
CA SER A 73 -4.88 -18.66 -12.15
C SER A 73 -4.04 -18.55 -13.43
N ASP A 74 -4.03 -19.62 -14.23
CA ASP A 74 -3.41 -19.66 -15.57
C ASP A 74 -3.99 -18.61 -16.54
N TYR A 75 -5.08 -17.94 -16.17
CA TYR A 75 -5.73 -16.88 -16.93
C TYR A 75 -5.28 -15.47 -16.52
N ILE A 76 -4.25 -15.30 -15.69
CA ILE A 76 -3.74 -13.98 -15.36
C ILE A 76 -3.49 -13.14 -16.62
N ASN A 77 -4.04 -11.93 -16.65
CA ASN A 77 -4.04 -10.98 -17.76
C ASN A 77 -4.70 -11.51 -19.07
N GLN A 78 -5.60 -12.49 -18.97
CA GLN A 78 -6.30 -13.12 -20.10
C GLN A 78 -7.82 -13.16 -19.91
N GLU A 79 -8.55 -13.47 -20.98
CA GLU A 79 -9.99 -13.73 -20.94
C GLU A 79 -10.25 -15.11 -20.30
N ILE A 80 -11.16 -15.16 -19.32
CA ILE A 80 -11.56 -16.40 -18.65
C ILE A 80 -12.77 -17.06 -19.32
N PRO A 81 -12.92 -18.40 -19.22
CA PRO A 81 -14.11 -19.09 -19.68
C PRO A 81 -15.37 -18.66 -18.90
N THR A 82 -16.51 -18.59 -19.60
CA THR A 82 -17.80 -18.26 -18.97
C THR A 82 -18.12 -19.11 -17.75
N GLN A 83 -17.90 -20.43 -17.81
CA GLN A 83 -18.21 -21.29 -16.68
C GLN A 83 -17.37 -20.95 -15.44
N LEU A 84 -16.08 -20.68 -15.63
CA LEU A 84 -15.18 -20.31 -14.53
C LEU A 84 -15.62 -19.01 -13.85
N PHE A 85 -16.05 -18.02 -14.64
CA PHE A 85 -16.60 -16.78 -14.10
C PHE A 85 -17.89 -17.04 -13.30
N LEU A 86 -18.84 -17.79 -13.86
CA LEU A 86 -20.12 -18.10 -13.20
C LEU A 86 -19.91 -18.88 -11.90
N ASP A 87 -19.00 -19.85 -11.89
CA ASP A 87 -18.66 -20.62 -10.68
C ASP A 87 -18.05 -19.71 -9.61
N THR A 88 -17.18 -18.77 -10.00
CA THR A 88 -16.57 -17.80 -9.08
C THR A 88 -17.62 -16.89 -8.44
N VAL A 89 -18.53 -16.34 -9.25
CA VAL A 89 -19.61 -15.46 -8.75
C VAL A 89 -20.54 -16.24 -7.80
N ALA A 90 -20.91 -17.47 -8.16
CA ALA A 90 -21.76 -18.30 -7.30
C ALA A 90 -21.11 -18.60 -5.93
N LEU A 91 -19.77 -18.73 -5.86
CA LEU A 91 -19.06 -18.86 -4.58
C LEU A 91 -19.11 -17.57 -3.75
N ILE A 92 -19.04 -16.41 -4.39
CA ILE A 92 -19.07 -15.10 -3.72
C ILE A 92 -20.47 -14.79 -3.17
N GLU A 93 -21.52 -15.11 -3.92
CA GLU A 93 -22.91 -14.91 -3.51
C GLU A 93 -23.24 -15.59 -2.18
N ALA A 94 -22.54 -16.69 -1.84
CA ALA A 94 -22.68 -17.37 -0.55
C ALA A 94 -22.23 -16.52 0.66
N TYR A 95 -21.51 -15.42 0.43
CA TYR A 95 -21.01 -14.51 1.47
C TYR A 95 -21.79 -13.18 1.53
N GLU A 96 -22.79 -12.97 0.68
CA GLU A 96 -23.61 -11.76 0.74
C GLU A 96 -24.27 -11.61 2.12
N GLY A 97 -23.97 -10.50 2.80
CA GLY A 97 -24.46 -10.21 4.15
C GLY A 97 -23.67 -10.83 5.31
N ASN A 98 -22.62 -11.63 5.05
CA ASN A 98 -21.81 -12.27 6.09
C ASN A 98 -20.37 -11.72 6.21
N LEU A 99 -20.21 -10.39 6.13
CA LEU A 99 -18.91 -9.70 6.15
C LEU A 99 -18.91 -8.56 7.18
N ASN A 100 -19.50 -8.83 8.35
CA ASN A 100 -19.61 -7.85 9.43
C ASN A 100 -18.37 -7.90 10.33
N PRO A 101 -17.55 -6.83 10.39
CA PRO A 101 -16.37 -6.78 11.24
C PRO A 101 -16.70 -6.79 12.74
N SER A 102 -17.96 -6.60 13.14
CA SER A 102 -18.39 -6.74 14.55
C SER A 102 -18.17 -8.15 15.12
N SER A 103 -18.01 -9.16 14.25
CA SER A 103 -17.65 -10.53 14.68
C SER A 103 -16.17 -10.65 15.06
N ILE A 104 -15.34 -9.63 14.81
CA ILE A 104 -13.94 -9.55 15.25
C ILE A 104 -13.92 -8.83 16.59
N ILE A 105 -13.70 -9.59 17.66
CA ILE A 105 -13.78 -9.13 19.05
C ILE A 105 -12.37 -9.00 19.60
N LEU A 106 -12.07 -7.81 20.11
CA LEU A 106 -10.78 -7.48 20.72
C LEU A 106 -10.88 -7.46 22.24
N ASN A 107 -9.87 -8.03 22.91
CA ASN A 107 -9.69 -7.92 24.36
C ASN A 107 -8.30 -7.34 24.66
N GLU A 108 -8.29 -6.07 25.03
CA GLU A 108 -7.08 -5.28 25.30
C GLU A 108 -6.29 -5.83 26.50
N ALA A 109 -6.97 -6.23 27.57
CA ALA A 109 -6.33 -6.70 28.79
C ALA A 109 -5.58 -8.02 28.59
N GLU A 110 -6.08 -8.88 27.71
CA GLU A 110 -5.47 -10.16 27.37
C GLU A 110 -4.64 -10.11 26.07
N GLN A 111 -4.64 -8.97 25.37
CA GLN A 111 -4.06 -8.80 24.04
C GLN A 111 -4.49 -9.92 23.09
N SER A 112 -5.80 -10.17 23.03
CA SER A 112 -6.36 -11.29 22.28
C SER A 112 -7.44 -10.87 21.29
N VAL A 113 -7.55 -11.66 20.23
CA VAL A 113 -8.51 -11.48 19.14
C VAL A 113 -9.34 -12.74 19.00
N TYR A 114 -10.66 -12.59 18.92
CA TYR A 114 -11.58 -13.68 18.66
C TYR A 114 -12.50 -13.34 17.49
N ILE A 115 -12.58 -14.24 16.51
CA ILE A 115 -13.57 -14.13 15.45
C ILE A 115 -14.74 -15.04 15.82
N SER A 116 -15.89 -14.48 16.16
CA SER A 116 -17.05 -15.26 16.64
C SER A 116 -17.79 -16.00 15.53
N ASP A 117 -17.74 -15.47 14.31
CA ASP A 117 -18.32 -16.11 13.14
C ASP A 117 -17.29 -17.05 12.48
N PRO A 118 -17.49 -18.38 12.49
CA PRO A 118 -16.57 -19.33 11.85
C PRO A 118 -16.47 -19.13 10.34
N ASP A 119 -17.43 -18.44 9.73
CA ASP A 119 -17.44 -18.15 8.32
C ASP A 119 -16.77 -16.83 7.94
N LEU A 120 -16.26 -16.06 8.90
CA LEU A 120 -15.54 -14.82 8.65
C LEU A 120 -14.03 -15.07 8.52
N LYS A 121 -13.37 -14.34 7.62
CA LYS A 121 -11.91 -14.32 7.52
C LYS A 121 -11.40 -12.89 7.57
N LEU A 122 -10.54 -12.61 8.55
CA LEU A 122 -9.81 -11.36 8.70
C LEU A 122 -8.77 -11.21 7.58
N ASP A 123 -8.78 -10.06 6.93
CA ASP A 123 -7.83 -9.65 5.91
C ASP A 123 -7.46 -8.17 6.09
N LEU A 124 -6.16 -7.91 6.28
CA LEU A 124 -5.59 -6.56 6.45
C LEU A 124 -4.76 -6.14 5.23
N GLY A 125 -4.98 -6.78 4.10
CA GLY A 125 -4.16 -6.63 2.89
C GLY A 125 -4.02 -5.21 2.37
N ALA A 126 -5.13 -4.48 2.46
CA ALA A 126 -5.25 -3.09 2.04
C ALA A 126 -4.75 -2.08 3.09
N TYR A 127 -4.15 -2.53 4.20
CA TYR A 127 -3.69 -1.65 5.28
C TYR A 127 -2.30 -2.02 5.79
N ALA A 128 -1.97 -3.31 5.80
CA ALA A 128 -0.77 -3.83 6.45
C ALA A 128 0.53 -3.28 5.87
N LYS A 129 0.59 -2.92 4.58
CA LYS A 129 1.81 -2.37 3.97
C LYS A 129 2.02 -0.92 4.40
N GLY A 130 0.96 -0.12 4.35
CA GLY A 130 0.98 1.24 4.86
C GLY A 130 1.32 1.27 6.35
N TYR A 131 0.68 0.44 7.16
CA TYR A 131 0.92 0.37 8.60
C TYR A 131 2.37 0.00 8.92
N ALA A 132 2.95 -0.99 8.22
CA ALA A 132 4.36 -1.32 8.36
C ALA A 132 5.29 -0.19 7.92
N THR A 133 4.92 0.55 6.88
CA THR A 133 5.67 1.74 6.41
C THR A 133 5.64 2.84 7.48
N GLU A 134 4.50 3.05 8.12
CA GLU A 134 4.29 4.02 9.18
C GLU A 134 5.14 3.71 10.42
N ILE A 135 5.14 2.44 10.87
CA ILE A 135 6.00 2.02 12.00
C ILE A 135 7.48 2.31 11.73
N VAL A 136 7.95 2.03 10.51
CA VAL A 136 9.34 2.30 10.14
C VAL A 136 9.60 3.81 10.09
N LYS A 137 8.66 4.59 9.55
CA LYS A 137 8.73 6.06 9.54
C LYS A 137 8.84 6.62 10.96
N ASP A 138 7.97 6.18 11.87
CA ASP A 138 7.95 6.65 13.26
C ASP A 138 9.24 6.29 13.99
N TYR A 139 9.74 5.07 13.81
CA TYR A 139 11.02 4.67 14.36
C TYR A 139 12.17 5.57 13.85
N LEU A 140 12.21 5.92 12.57
CA LEU A 140 13.23 6.82 12.03
C LEU A 140 13.13 8.23 12.64
N ILE A 141 11.91 8.74 12.81
CA ILE A 141 11.66 10.03 13.48
C ILE A 141 12.14 9.98 14.93
N GLU A 142 11.85 8.90 15.67
CA GLU A 142 12.34 8.70 17.04
C GLU A 142 13.87 8.65 17.11
N GLN A 143 14.51 8.07 16.10
CA GLN A 143 15.97 8.06 15.96
C GLN A 143 16.55 9.37 15.43
N GLN A 144 15.73 10.41 15.23
CA GLN A 144 16.13 11.73 14.70
C GLN A 144 16.75 11.64 13.29
N VAL A 145 16.31 10.67 12.50
CA VAL A 145 16.71 10.53 11.10
C VAL A 145 15.77 11.39 10.24
N GLU A 146 16.29 12.49 9.70
CA GLU A 146 15.49 13.45 8.93
C GLU A 146 15.38 13.10 7.43
N HIS A 147 16.39 12.41 6.88
CA HIS A 147 16.51 12.17 5.44
C HIS A 147 16.37 10.69 5.11
N TYR A 148 15.16 10.30 4.72
CA TYR A 148 14.85 8.90 4.42
C TYR A 148 13.81 8.75 3.32
N ILE A 149 13.84 7.57 2.71
CA ILE A 149 12.75 7.03 1.89
C ILE A 149 12.49 5.61 2.39
N VAL A 150 11.27 5.35 2.86
CA VAL A 150 10.77 4.01 3.17
C VAL A 150 9.80 3.64 2.07
N ASN A 151 10.01 2.51 1.39
CA ASN A 151 9.07 2.01 0.38
C ASN A 151 8.70 0.56 0.68
N THR A 152 7.41 0.26 0.70
CA THR A 152 6.87 -1.09 0.88
C THR A 152 6.18 -1.54 -0.41
N GLY A 153 6.89 -2.35 -1.20
CA GLY A 153 6.40 -2.80 -2.52
C GLY A 153 6.39 -1.67 -3.56
N ASN A 154 5.29 -1.58 -4.32
CA ASN A 154 5.09 -0.57 -5.37
C ASN A 154 3.92 0.38 -5.05
N SER A 155 3.35 0.29 -3.85
CA SER A 155 2.12 1.00 -3.50
C SER A 155 2.34 2.11 -2.49
N THR A 156 3.20 1.95 -1.49
CA THR A 156 3.25 2.90 -0.36
C THR A 156 4.67 3.33 -0.01
N ILE A 157 4.86 4.64 0.12
CA ILE A 157 6.15 5.28 0.37
C ILE A 157 6.00 6.30 1.49
N ALA A 158 6.92 6.33 2.46
CA ALA A 158 7.07 7.42 3.44
C ALA A 158 8.40 8.16 3.23
N LEU A 159 8.36 9.48 3.28
CA LEU A 159 9.44 10.34 2.83
C LEU A 159 9.74 11.39 3.90
N GLY A 160 11.00 11.49 4.31
CA GLY A 160 11.49 12.59 5.15
C GLY A 160 11.76 13.85 4.32
N THR A 161 12.83 14.56 4.66
CA THR A 161 13.30 15.73 3.90
C THR A 161 14.45 15.36 2.96
N HIS A 162 14.66 16.17 1.92
CA HIS A 162 15.85 16.07 1.10
C HIS A 162 17.09 16.52 1.89
N PRO A 163 18.24 15.82 1.79
CA PRO A 163 19.49 16.25 2.42
C PRO A 163 20.13 17.41 1.65
N ASP A 164 19.67 18.64 1.85
CA ASP A 164 20.30 19.84 1.31
C ASP A 164 21.15 20.59 2.35
N ASP A 165 22.17 21.31 1.86
CA ASP A 165 23.20 22.01 2.62
C ASP A 165 22.87 23.48 2.94
N GLY A 166 21.60 23.85 2.89
CA GLY A 166 21.09 25.11 3.45
C GLY A 166 20.86 26.27 2.49
N GLU A 167 20.90 26.08 1.16
CA GLU A 167 20.60 27.17 0.21
C GLU A 167 19.23 27.10 -0.47
N ILE A 168 18.66 25.90 -0.66
CA ILE A 168 17.33 25.72 -1.23
C ILE A 168 16.65 24.57 -0.50
N ASP A 169 15.53 24.84 0.15
CA ASP A 169 14.63 23.80 0.63
C ASP A 169 14.10 23.05 -0.61
N ARG A 170 14.55 21.82 -0.91
CA ARG A 170 14.12 21.05 -2.10
C ARG A 170 13.21 19.87 -1.75
N PRO A 171 12.02 19.74 -2.36
CA PRO A 171 11.13 18.61 -2.11
C PRO A 171 11.66 17.33 -2.79
N LEU A 172 11.32 16.17 -2.23
CA LEU A 172 11.58 14.87 -2.85
C LEU A 172 10.63 14.68 -4.03
N LYS A 173 11.16 14.20 -5.15
CA LYS A 173 10.42 14.00 -6.40
C LYS A 173 10.01 12.54 -6.54
N ILE A 174 8.71 12.27 -6.59
CA ILE A 174 8.15 10.93 -6.73
C ILE A 174 7.44 10.80 -8.07
N GLN A 175 7.75 9.72 -8.79
CA GLN A 175 7.14 9.42 -10.08
C GLN A 175 5.75 8.83 -9.88
N ILE A 176 4.78 9.36 -10.62
CA ILE A 176 3.44 8.76 -10.76
C ILE A 176 3.45 7.98 -12.08
N LEU A 177 3.28 6.66 -11.98
CA LEU A 177 3.29 5.78 -13.15
C LEU A 177 2.03 5.99 -13.99
N ASP A 178 2.18 5.89 -15.31
CA ASP A 178 1.05 5.82 -16.23
C ASP A 178 0.46 4.40 -16.21
N PRO A 179 -0.76 4.20 -15.68
CA PRO A 179 -1.39 2.89 -15.61
C PRO A 179 -1.62 2.24 -16.99
N LEU A 180 -1.70 3.04 -18.05
CA LEU A 180 -1.91 2.56 -19.42
C LEU A 180 -0.62 2.10 -20.10
N ASN A 181 0.55 2.47 -19.56
CA ASN A 181 1.86 2.22 -20.15
C ASN A 181 2.89 1.66 -19.15
N LEU A 182 2.45 0.89 -18.15
CA LEU A 182 3.32 0.34 -17.10
C LEU A 182 4.53 -0.44 -17.62
N TYR A 183 4.35 -1.30 -18.63
CA TYR A 183 5.43 -2.12 -19.20
C TYR A 183 6.48 -1.33 -19.99
N GLN A 184 6.21 -0.05 -20.27
CA GLN A 184 7.12 0.87 -20.97
C GLN A 184 7.74 1.90 -20.02
N ASN A 185 7.61 1.72 -18.69
CA ASN A 185 7.95 2.73 -17.69
C ASN A 185 7.24 4.08 -17.97
N GLY A 186 5.99 4.01 -18.44
CA GLY A 186 5.18 5.19 -18.71
C GLY A 186 5.03 6.05 -17.45
N THR A 187 5.08 7.37 -17.64
CA THR A 187 5.02 8.36 -16.56
C THR A 187 3.81 9.24 -16.76
N ALA A 188 2.89 9.24 -15.80
CA ALA A 188 1.77 10.18 -15.77
C ALA A 188 2.23 11.57 -15.31
N GLY A 189 3.24 11.62 -14.43
CA GLY A 189 3.82 12.86 -13.95
C GLY A 189 4.67 12.66 -12.70
N PHE A 190 4.88 13.75 -11.97
CA PHE A 190 5.64 13.75 -10.73
C PHE A 190 4.96 14.56 -9.64
N VAL A 191 5.01 14.05 -8.41
CA VAL A 191 4.63 14.80 -7.21
C VAL A 191 5.89 15.18 -6.43
N TYR A 192 5.84 16.36 -5.82
CA TYR A 192 6.94 16.91 -5.04
C TYR A 192 6.50 17.04 -3.59
N VAL A 193 7.09 16.24 -2.71
CA VAL A 193 6.61 16.04 -1.34
C VAL A 193 7.74 16.18 -0.32
N ARG A 194 7.37 16.45 0.94
CA ARG A 194 8.28 16.60 2.09
C ARG A 194 7.59 16.08 3.32
N ASN A 195 8.26 15.26 4.14
CA ASN A 195 7.70 14.75 5.40
C ASN A 195 6.27 14.22 5.22
N LYS A 196 6.03 13.52 4.12
CA LYS A 196 4.72 12.98 3.75
C LYS A 196 4.86 11.57 3.25
N SER A 197 3.75 10.86 3.30
CA SER A 197 3.55 9.55 2.73
C SER A 197 2.76 9.65 1.43
N VAL A 198 2.99 8.70 0.54
CA VAL A 198 2.31 8.57 -0.75
C VAL A 198 1.84 7.12 -0.88
N SER A 199 0.57 6.90 -1.17
CA SER A 199 0.03 5.55 -1.43
C SER A 199 -0.76 5.50 -2.74
N THR A 200 -0.58 4.43 -3.51
CA THR A 200 -1.22 4.22 -4.81
C THR A 200 -1.93 2.88 -4.89
N SER A 201 -3.22 2.90 -5.23
CA SER A 201 -4.04 1.72 -5.59
C SER A 201 -4.39 1.75 -7.06
N GLY A 202 -4.34 0.61 -7.76
CA GLY A 202 -4.69 0.52 -9.19
C GLY A 202 -4.91 -0.91 -9.69
N ASN A 203 -5.54 -1.04 -10.85
CA ASN A 203 -5.99 -2.33 -11.43
C ASN A 203 -5.06 -2.93 -12.50
N ASN A 204 -3.87 -2.36 -12.72
CA ASN A 204 -3.13 -2.55 -13.98
C ASN A 204 -2.06 -3.65 -13.97
N ILE A 205 -1.86 -4.35 -12.85
CA ILE A 205 -0.80 -5.36 -12.72
C ILE A 205 -1.36 -6.80 -12.76
N GLN A 206 -2.48 -7.05 -12.08
CA GLN A 206 -3.08 -8.38 -11.93
C GLN A 206 -4.60 -8.29 -12.08
N PHE A 207 -5.11 -8.84 -13.18
CA PHE A 207 -6.53 -8.94 -13.48
C PHE A 207 -6.82 -10.14 -14.39
N VAL A 208 -8.09 -10.53 -14.48
CA VAL A 208 -8.63 -11.37 -15.55
C VAL A 208 -9.65 -10.56 -16.35
N THR A 209 -9.97 -10.98 -17.57
CA THR A 209 -11.03 -10.34 -18.38
C THR A 209 -12.21 -11.28 -18.57
N TYR A 210 -13.43 -10.78 -18.47
CA TYR A 210 -14.63 -11.52 -18.84
C TYR A 210 -15.61 -10.60 -19.58
N GLN A 211 -16.00 -10.99 -20.79
CA GLN A 211 -16.84 -10.22 -21.71
C GLN A 211 -16.29 -8.80 -21.95
N GLY A 212 -14.96 -8.67 -22.04
CA GLY A 212 -14.29 -7.38 -22.26
C GLY A 212 -14.22 -6.47 -21.02
N LYS A 213 -14.72 -6.91 -19.86
CA LYS A 213 -14.53 -6.20 -18.58
C LYS A 213 -13.37 -6.81 -17.79
N ARG A 214 -12.55 -5.97 -17.16
CA ARG A 214 -11.46 -6.40 -16.27
C ARG A 214 -11.99 -6.68 -14.86
N TYR A 215 -11.44 -7.70 -14.22
CA TYR A 215 -11.69 -8.08 -12.83
C TYR A 215 -10.35 -8.17 -12.11
N HIS A 216 -10.11 -7.22 -11.20
CA HIS A 216 -8.83 -7.02 -10.50
C HIS A 216 -8.99 -7.22 -8.99
N HIS A 217 -7.89 -7.11 -8.24
CA HIS A 217 -7.82 -7.46 -6.82
C HIS A 217 -8.42 -6.43 -5.84
N ILE A 218 -9.00 -5.33 -6.33
CA ILE A 218 -9.61 -4.28 -5.48
C ILE A 218 -11.12 -4.48 -5.55
N ILE A 219 -11.67 -5.07 -4.50
CA ILE A 219 -13.06 -5.56 -4.46
C ILE A 219 -13.93 -4.59 -3.66
N SER A 220 -15.11 -4.25 -4.19
CA SER A 220 -16.10 -3.48 -3.44
C SER A 220 -16.67 -4.33 -2.29
N PRO A 221 -16.67 -3.85 -1.04
CA PRO A 221 -17.29 -4.57 0.07
C PRO A 221 -18.83 -4.58 0.01
N PHE A 222 -19.44 -3.81 -0.89
CA PHE A 222 -20.90 -3.74 -1.07
C PHE A 222 -21.38 -4.67 -2.17
N ASP A 223 -20.68 -4.68 -3.31
CA ASP A 223 -21.07 -5.44 -4.49
C ASP A 223 -20.31 -6.77 -4.60
N LEU A 224 -19.28 -6.95 -3.77
CA LEU A 224 -18.39 -8.12 -3.75
C LEU A 224 -17.72 -8.40 -5.10
N VAL A 225 -17.67 -7.41 -5.98
CA VAL A 225 -17.00 -7.45 -7.28
C VAL A 225 -16.06 -6.25 -7.44
N PRO A 226 -15.03 -6.35 -8.29
CA PRO A 226 -14.16 -5.23 -8.64
C PRO A 226 -14.93 -4.06 -9.30
N LYS A 227 -14.56 -2.83 -8.94
CA LYS A 227 -15.08 -1.58 -9.50
C LYS A 227 -14.05 -0.92 -10.41
N ASP A 228 -14.49 -0.31 -11.51
CA ASP A 228 -13.61 0.35 -12.48
C ASP A 228 -13.84 1.87 -12.52
N TYR A 229 -13.92 2.54 -11.37
CA TYR A 229 -14.08 4.01 -11.34
C TYR A 229 -12.84 4.75 -11.87
N TYR A 230 -11.65 4.19 -11.64
CA TYR A 230 -10.35 4.79 -11.96
C TYR A 230 -9.42 3.73 -12.54
N HIS A 231 -8.35 4.13 -13.23
CA HIS A 231 -7.20 3.25 -13.49
C HIS A 231 -6.29 3.16 -12.26
N SER A 232 -6.11 4.29 -11.56
CA SER A 232 -5.39 4.36 -10.30
C SER A 232 -5.81 5.57 -9.47
N ILE A 233 -5.60 5.48 -8.16
CA ILE A 233 -5.68 6.59 -7.22
C ILE A 233 -4.33 6.69 -6.52
N THR A 234 -3.76 7.89 -6.46
CA THR A 234 -2.61 8.20 -5.61
C THR A 234 -3.00 9.22 -4.56
N LEU A 235 -2.73 8.91 -3.29
CA LEU A 235 -3.00 9.76 -2.15
C LEU A 235 -1.71 10.26 -1.55
N ILE A 236 -1.74 11.47 -0.98
CA ILE A 236 -0.61 12.10 -0.30
C ILE A 236 -1.10 12.63 1.05
N GLY A 237 -0.41 12.29 2.13
CA GLY A 237 -0.79 12.69 3.49
C GLY A 237 0.30 12.33 4.49
N GLU A 238 0.00 12.40 5.78
CA GLU A 238 1.00 12.17 6.84
C GLU A 238 1.20 10.67 7.11
N ASP A 239 0.10 9.94 7.34
CA ASP A 239 0.11 8.55 7.81
C ASP A 239 0.04 7.55 6.64
N ALA A 240 1.10 6.76 6.45
CA ALA A 240 1.20 5.78 5.37
C ALA A 240 0.15 4.65 5.48
N GLY A 241 -0.23 4.26 6.70
CA GLY A 241 -1.27 3.26 6.97
C GLY A 241 -2.64 3.74 6.51
N ILE A 242 -3.04 4.93 6.97
CA ILE A 242 -4.30 5.55 6.57
C ILE A 242 -4.37 5.68 5.05
N LEU A 243 -3.30 6.13 4.40
CA LEU A 243 -3.28 6.27 2.93
C LEU A 243 -3.46 4.95 2.18
N ASP A 244 -2.89 3.84 2.66
CA ASP A 244 -3.03 2.49 2.04
C ASP A 244 -4.48 1.98 2.14
N ALA A 245 -5.08 2.11 3.33
CA ALA A 245 -6.48 1.75 3.54
C ALA A 245 -7.43 2.64 2.73
N LEU A 246 -7.19 3.95 2.77
CA LEU A 246 -8.03 4.95 2.13
C LEU A 246 -7.94 4.84 0.61
N SER A 247 -6.76 4.61 0.02
CA SER A 247 -6.64 4.47 -1.44
C SER A 247 -7.46 3.29 -1.96
N THR A 248 -7.54 2.20 -1.19
CA THR A 248 -8.40 1.04 -1.51
C THR A 248 -9.89 1.35 -1.33
N ALA A 249 -10.26 2.05 -0.25
CA ALA A 249 -11.64 2.45 0.01
C ALA A 249 -12.17 3.39 -1.08
N LEU A 250 -11.43 4.46 -1.37
CA LEU A 250 -11.80 5.48 -2.36
C LEU A 250 -11.88 4.91 -3.78
N TYR A 251 -11.08 3.89 -4.09
CA TYR A 251 -11.12 3.22 -5.40
C TYR A 251 -12.50 2.62 -5.71
N ASN A 252 -13.24 2.24 -4.67
CA ASN A 252 -14.58 1.69 -4.77
C ASN A 252 -15.68 2.77 -4.71
N MET A 253 -15.33 4.06 -4.72
CA MET A 253 -16.28 5.18 -4.63
C MET A 253 -16.33 6.00 -5.93
N PRO A 254 -17.50 6.55 -6.30
CA PRO A 254 -17.58 7.67 -7.25
C PRO A 254 -16.74 8.86 -6.79
N LEU A 255 -16.25 9.67 -7.74
CA LEU A 255 -15.29 10.76 -7.45
C LEU A 255 -15.82 11.79 -6.44
N ALA A 256 -17.12 12.09 -6.46
CA ALA A 256 -17.73 13.02 -5.52
C ALA A 256 -17.66 12.51 -4.07
N ASP A 257 -17.99 11.23 -3.86
CA ASP A 257 -17.96 10.61 -2.54
C ASP A 257 -16.52 10.43 -2.06
N ALA A 258 -15.61 10.08 -2.99
CA ALA A 258 -14.19 9.97 -2.69
C ALA A 258 -13.59 11.32 -2.22
N LYS A 259 -13.90 12.42 -2.91
CA LYS A 259 -13.46 13.77 -2.53
C LYS A 259 -14.00 14.18 -1.16
N ALA A 260 -15.27 13.88 -0.87
CA ALA A 260 -15.86 14.17 0.44
C ALA A 260 -15.16 13.42 1.59
N LEU A 261 -14.73 12.17 1.35
CA LEU A 261 -13.99 11.42 2.36
C LEU A 261 -12.55 11.94 2.54
N LEU A 262 -11.90 12.41 1.47
CA LEU A 262 -10.56 13.03 1.58
C LEU A 262 -10.55 14.25 2.51
N ASP A 263 -11.61 15.05 2.54
CA ASP A 263 -11.73 16.20 3.45
C ASP A 263 -11.73 15.76 4.93
N HIS A 264 -12.27 14.58 5.24
CA HIS A 264 -12.30 14.05 6.60
C HIS A 264 -10.91 13.71 7.13
N PHE A 265 -10.03 13.23 6.25
CA PHE A 265 -8.69 12.77 6.58
C PHE A 265 -7.58 13.80 6.32
N ASP A 266 -7.90 14.97 5.75
CA ASP A 266 -6.92 15.98 5.32
C ASP A 266 -5.86 15.40 4.35
N VAL A 267 -6.34 14.68 3.35
CA VAL A 267 -5.51 13.96 2.37
C VAL A 267 -5.64 14.57 0.98
N GLU A 268 -4.52 14.66 0.26
CA GLU A 268 -4.47 15.08 -1.14
C GLU A 268 -4.71 13.88 -2.06
N GLY A 269 -5.39 14.10 -3.19
CA GLY A 269 -5.77 13.03 -4.11
C GLY A 269 -5.44 13.33 -5.57
N LEU A 270 -4.89 12.32 -6.24
CA LEU A 270 -4.67 12.24 -7.69
C LEU A 270 -5.44 11.03 -8.23
N PHE A 271 -6.43 11.27 -9.08
CA PHE A 271 -7.32 10.25 -9.63
C PHE A 271 -7.06 10.11 -11.12
N TYR A 272 -6.48 8.99 -11.53
CA TYR A 272 -6.29 8.67 -12.94
C TYR A 272 -7.58 8.05 -13.48
N MET A 273 -8.36 8.82 -14.22
CA MET A 273 -9.70 8.47 -14.68
C MET A 273 -9.68 7.48 -15.84
N GLN A 274 -10.78 6.75 -16.03
CA GLN A 274 -10.91 5.76 -17.11
C GLN A 274 -10.73 6.35 -18.53
N ASP A 275 -11.04 7.64 -18.71
CA ASP A 275 -10.87 8.36 -19.98
C ASP A 275 -9.44 8.86 -20.24
N GLY A 276 -8.50 8.59 -19.31
CA GLY A 276 -7.10 8.99 -19.39
C GLY A 276 -6.80 10.36 -18.80
N THR A 277 -7.80 11.07 -18.26
CA THR A 277 -7.58 12.34 -17.56
C THR A 277 -7.09 12.10 -16.13
N ILE A 278 -6.42 13.11 -15.55
CA ILE A 278 -6.01 13.10 -14.15
C ILE A 278 -6.75 14.22 -13.43
N GLU A 279 -7.59 13.83 -12.49
CA GLU A 279 -8.30 14.74 -11.59
C GLU A 279 -7.51 14.89 -10.30
N THR A 280 -7.42 16.11 -9.77
CA THR A 280 -6.71 16.38 -8.51
C THR A 280 -7.65 16.95 -7.46
N TYR A 281 -7.33 16.74 -6.18
CA TYR A 281 -8.13 17.25 -5.06
C TYR A 281 -7.25 17.57 -3.85
N ASN A 282 -7.55 18.67 -3.16
CA ASN A 282 -6.84 19.17 -1.98
C ASN A 282 -5.30 19.25 -2.13
N MET A 283 -4.80 19.45 -3.36
CA MET A 283 -3.37 19.45 -3.61
C MET A 283 -2.70 20.67 -2.96
N THR A 284 -1.82 20.39 -2.00
CA THR A 284 -0.83 21.34 -1.47
C THR A 284 0.56 21.01 -2.02
N SER A 285 0.79 19.74 -2.31
CA SER A 285 1.96 19.23 -2.99
C SER A 285 1.90 19.61 -4.47
N LYS A 286 3.05 19.99 -5.03
CA LYS A 286 3.13 20.31 -6.46
C LYS A 286 3.02 19.02 -7.27
N PHE A 287 2.10 19.00 -8.23
CA PHE A 287 1.99 17.96 -9.25
C PHE A 287 2.37 18.52 -10.63
N GLU A 288 3.28 17.85 -11.33
CA GLU A 288 3.66 18.15 -12.71
C GLU A 288 3.28 16.96 -13.59
N GLN A 289 2.22 17.11 -14.38
CA GLN A 289 1.84 16.13 -15.39
C GLN A 289 2.80 16.19 -16.59
N GLY A 290 3.22 15.04 -17.12
CA GLY A 290 3.97 14.99 -18.37
C GLY A 290 4.65 13.67 -18.71
N ASP A 291 4.70 13.37 -20.01
CA ASP A 291 5.42 12.26 -20.64
C ASP A 291 6.94 12.53 -20.65
N LEU A 292 7.54 12.67 -19.48
CA LEU A 292 8.99 12.66 -19.41
C LEU A 292 9.44 11.20 -19.51
N ILE A 293 9.97 10.82 -20.67
CA ILE A 293 10.85 9.66 -20.74
C ILE A 293 11.92 9.89 -19.69
N VAL A 294 11.96 9.04 -18.66
CA VAL A 294 13.04 9.05 -17.67
C VAL A 294 14.32 8.64 -18.42
N THR A 295 15.00 9.61 -19.03
CA THR A 295 16.34 9.41 -19.58
C THR A 295 17.29 9.38 -18.40
N GLU A 296 17.51 8.18 -17.87
CA GLU A 296 18.38 7.90 -16.72
C GLU A 296 18.07 8.75 -15.47
N THR A 297 17.64 8.10 -14.40
CA THR A 297 17.67 8.72 -13.08
C THR A 297 19.13 9.05 -12.79
N ASP A 298 19.49 10.33 -12.89
CA ASP A 298 20.84 10.78 -12.56
C ASP A 298 21.04 10.71 -11.04
N PHE A 299 21.38 9.52 -10.56
CA PHE A 299 21.94 9.29 -9.23
C PHE A 299 23.43 9.74 -9.19
N SER A 300 23.88 10.67 -10.06
CA SER A 300 25.25 11.22 -9.99
C SER A 300 25.57 11.85 -8.63
N THR A 301 24.56 12.18 -7.83
CA THR A 301 24.77 12.40 -6.40
C THR A 301 24.74 11.03 -5.70
N LEU A 302 25.92 10.46 -5.51
CA LEU A 302 26.17 9.16 -4.88
C LEU A 302 25.67 9.17 -3.42
N TYR A 303 24.38 8.92 -3.18
CA TYR A 303 23.81 8.68 -1.85
C TYR A 303 24.14 7.25 -1.41
N PHE A 304 24.54 7.05 -0.15
CA PHE A 304 24.62 5.71 0.42
C PHE A 304 23.21 5.16 0.63
N ILE A 305 22.71 4.34 -0.30
CA ILE A 305 21.57 3.47 0.00
C ILE A 305 22.09 2.40 0.98
N LEU A 306 22.01 2.68 2.28
CA LEU A 306 22.03 1.65 3.32
C LEU A 306 20.68 0.93 3.26
N GLY A 307 20.55 0.09 2.23
CA GLY A 307 19.36 -0.70 1.94
C GLY A 307 19.14 -1.76 3.02
N ALA A 308 18.36 -1.45 4.05
CA ALA A 308 17.79 -2.51 4.87
C ALA A 308 16.58 -3.06 4.10
N VAL A 309 16.75 -4.26 3.53
CA VAL A 309 15.61 -5.05 3.03
C VAL A 309 15.00 -5.76 4.23
N ILE A 310 13.88 -5.22 4.72
CA ILE A 310 13.09 -5.92 5.74
C ILE A 310 12.03 -6.72 4.98
N ILE A 311 12.20 -8.05 4.96
CA ILE A 311 11.19 -8.96 4.43
C ILE A 311 10.21 -9.22 5.55
N LEU A 312 9.05 -8.56 5.50
CA LEU A 312 7.90 -8.99 6.29
C LEU A 312 7.24 -10.16 5.53
N GLY A 313 7.01 -11.26 6.24
CA GLY A 313 6.54 -12.52 5.64
C GLY A 313 5.34 -12.32 4.69
N GLY A 314 5.39 -12.98 3.53
CA GLY A 314 4.44 -12.81 2.43
C GLY A 314 5.04 -12.20 1.15
N GLY A 315 6.36 -12.09 1.03
CA GLY A 315 7.04 -11.58 -0.17
C GLY A 315 7.02 -10.06 -0.30
N THR A 316 6.59 -9.33 0.73
CA THR A 316 6.66 -7.88 0.75
C THR A 316 8.06 -7.45 1.18
N VAL A 317 8.75 -6.73 0.29
CA VAL A 317 10.06 -6.14 0.54
C VAL A 317 9.84 -4.69 0.96
N ILE A 318 10.23 -4.37 2.19
CA ILE A 318 10.44 -2.98 2.59
C ILE A 318 11.86 -2.61 2.20
N LEU A 319 11.99 -1.64 1.31
CA LEU A 319 13.25 -1.03 0.97
C LEU A 319 13.38 0.27 1.78
N LEU A 320 14.31 0.27 2.74
CA LEU A 320 14.72 1.48 3.43
C LEU A 320 15.94 2.09 2.74
N SER A 321 15.88 3.36 2.38
CA SER A 321 17.03 4.12 1.87
C SER A 321 17.29 5.31 2.77
N LEU A 322 18.48 5.34 3.38
CA LEU A 322 19.01 6.54 4.05
C LEU A 322 19.66 7.44 3.01
N LEU A 323 19.47 8.76 3.11
CA LEU A 323 20.03 9.71 2.17
C LEU A 323 21.12 10.55 2.84
N GLU A 324 22.39 10.24 2.58
CA GLU A 324 23.54 11.04 3.01
C GLU A 324 24.28 11.68 1.82
N LYS A 325 24.47 13.01 1.85
CA LYS A 325 25.25 13.74 0.84
C LYS A 325 26.74 13.54 1.10
N LYS A 326 27.49 13.06 0.10
CA LYS A 326 28.95 12.97 0.18
C LYS A 326 29.56 14.38 0.06
N LYS A 327 30.28 14.85 1.09
CA LYS A 327 31.12 16.05 0.93
C LYS A 327 32.17 15.77 -0.15
N PRO A 328 32.37 16.65 -1.15
CA PRO A 328 33.45 16.46 -2.12
C PRO A 328 34.77 16.37 -1.37
N LYS A 329 35.62 15.39 -1.73
CA LYS A 329 37.02 15.40 -1.30
C LYS A 329 37.64 16.68 -1.87
N VAL A 330 37.99 17.62 -1.00
CA VAL A 330 38.92 18.68 -1.37
C VAL A 330 40.26 17.99 -1.55
N GLU A 331 40.64 17.68 -2.78
CA GLU A 331 42.04 17.46 -3.10
C GLU A 331 42.71 18.83 -3.05
N ASP A 332 43.64 19.02 -2.12
CA ASP A 332 44.50 20.19 -2.07
C ASP A 332 45.22 20.32 -3.42
N VAL A 333 44.75 21.25 -4.25
CA VAL A 333 45.49 21.67 -5.45
C VAL A 333 46.72 22.43 -4.95
N HIS A 334 47.85 21.73 -4.86
CA HIS A 334 49.16 22.36 -4.78
C HIS A 334 49.36 23.17 -6.07
N VAL A 335 49.23 24.49 -5.96
CA VAL A 335 49.70 25.42 -6.98
C VAL A 335 51.20 25.54 -6.80
N GLU A 336 51.98 24.77 -7.58
CA GLU A 336 53.37 25.13 -7.81
C GLU A 336 53.41 26.44 -8.61
N LYS A 337 53.82 27.51 -7.94
CA LYS A 337 54.36 28.68 -8.62
C LYS A 337 55.76 28.32 -9.09
N GLU A 338 55.93 28.10 -10.39
CA GLU A 338 57.24 28.32 -11.01
C GLU A 338 57.40 29.83 -11.27
N GLU A 339 58.20 30.47 -10.42
CA GLU A 339 58.93 31.70 -10.75
C GLU A 339 60.27 31.26 -11.36
N GLY A 340 60.57 31.68 -12.60
CA GLY A 340 61.87 31.47 -13.25
C GLY A 340 61.83 31.51 -14.76
#